data_AF-A0A4R4U8X6-F1
#
_entry.id   AF-A0A4R4U8X6-F1
#
_cell.length_a   1.000
_cell.length_b   1.000
_cell.length_c   1.000
_cell.angle_alpha   90.00
_cell.angle_beta   90.00
_cell.angle_gamma   90.00
#
_symmetry.space_group_name_H-M   'P 1'
#
loop_
_entity.id
_entity.type
_entity.pdbx_description
1 polymer ?
#
loop_
_entity_poly.entity_id
_entity_poly.type
_entity_poly.pdbx_seq_one_letter_code
_entity_poly.pdbx_strand_id
1 'polypeptide(L)' 'MIPILATGEAVSPVHAQAARYYARPDIAYVPIRDAPPARWGLIWRTGNETELVRSFARAAHHLSSV' A
#
# COMPACT_ATOMS: atom_id res chain seq x y z
N MET A 1 -11.67 -4.15 13.21
CA MET A 1 -12.15 -3.65 11.90
C MET A 1 -12.32 -4.77 10.87
N ILE A 2 -11.36 -5.67 10.66
CA ILE A 2 -11.48 -6.71 9.61
C ILE A 2 -12.74 -7.62 9.75
N PRO A 3 -13.21 -8.03 10.94
CA PRO A 3 -14.42 -8.87 11.05
C PRO A 3 -15.68 -8.27 10.42
N ILE A 4 -15.90 -6.96 10.55
CA ILE A 4 -17.08 -6.27 9.99
C ILE A 4 -17.05 -6.20 8.46
N LEU A 5 -15.86 -6.33 7.85
CA LEU A 5 -15.72 -6.43 6.40
C LEU A 5 -16.07 -7.83 5.91
N ALA A 6 -15.64 -8.86 6.66
CA ALA A 6 -15.91 -10.26 6.34
C ALA A 6 -17.39 -10.63 6.47
N THR A 7 -18.11 -9.99 7.40
CA THR A 7 -19.57 -10.14 7.55
C THR A 7 -20.38 -9.29 6.55
N GLY A 8 -19.72 -8.47 5.73
CA GLY A 8 -20.38 -7.61 4.75
C GLY A 8 -21.08 -6.39 5.35
N GLU A 9 -20.86 -6.09 6.62
CA GLU A 9 -21.47 -4.97 7.34
C GLU A 9 -20.78 -3.62 7.03
N ALA A 10 -19.57 -3.63 6.46
CA ALA A 10 -18.84 -2.42 6.09
C ALA A 10 -17.98 -2.59 4.84
N VAL A 11 -17.65 -1.45 4.21
CA VAL A 11 -16.70 -1.33 3.11
C VAL A 11 -15.57 -0.39 3.54
N SER A 12 -14.33 -0.74 3.23
CA SER A 12 -13.16 0.10 3.50
C SER A 12 -12.32 0.24 2.22
N PRO A 13 -12.07 1.46 1.73
CA PRO A 13 -11.06 1.67 0.68
C PRO A 13 -9.69 1.19 1.17
N VAL A 14 -8.97 0.49 0.29
CA VAL A 14 -7.62 0.01 0.53
C VAL A 14 -6.78 0.17 -0.73
N HIS A 15 -5.47 0.24 -0.56
CA HIS A 15 -4.55 0.22 -1.68
C HIS A 15 -4.49 -1.17 -2.33
N ALA A 16 -4.26 -1.23 -3.65
CA ALA A 16 -4.30 -2.47 -4.43
C ALA A 16 -3.39 -3.60 -3.89
N GLN A 17 -2.31 -3.26 -3.20
CA GLN A 17 -1.41 -4.22 -2.57
C GLN A 17 -2.11 -5.11 -1.51
N ALA A 18 -3.22 -4.65 -0.92
CA ALA A 18 -3.97 -5.43 0.07
C ALA A 18 -4.51 -6.73 -0.55
N ALA A 19 -5.03 -6.65 -1.78
CA ALA A 19 -5.50 -7.81 -2.53
C ALA A 19 -4.36 -8.75 -2.93
N ARG A 20 -3.12 -8.23 -3.05
CA ARG A 20 -1.95 -9.01 -3.47
C ARG A 20 -1.25 -9.72 -2.31
N TYR A 21 -1.04 -9.03 -1.20
CA TYR A 21 -0.19 -9.51 -0.10
C TYR A 21 -0.97 -9.91 1.14
N TYR A 22 -2.22 -9.47 1.28
CA TYR A 22 -3.05 -9.73 2.45
C TYR A 22 -4.42 -10.28 2.04
N ALA A 23 -4.44 -11.04 0.93
CA ALA A 23 -5.66 -11.63 0.39
C ALA A 23 -6.30 -12.53 1.44
N ARG A 24 -7.60 -12.33 1.65
CA ARG A 24 -8.41 -13.18 2.51
C ARG A 24 -9.55 -13.79 1.70
N PRO A 25 -9.85 -15.08 1.90
CA PRO A 25 -10.90 -15.76 1.15
C PRO A 25 -12.32 -15.26 1.50
N ASP A 26 -12.49 -14.67 2.70
CA ASP A 26 -13.76 -14.15 3.21
C ASP A 26 -13.99 -12.66 2.91
N ILE A 27 -13.14 -12.03 2.10
CA ILE A 27 -13.24 -10.61 1.72
C ILE A 27 -13.16 -10.47 0.21
N ALA A 28 -14.15 -9.79 -0.37
CA ALA A 28 -14.13 -9.39 -1.78
C ALA A 28 -13.33 -8.08 -1.96
N TYR A 29 -12.39 -8.08 -2.92
CA TYR A 29 -11.64 -6.89 -3.31
C TYR A 29 -12.21 -6.35 -4.64
N VAL A 30 -12.82 -5.18 -4.60
CA VAL A 30 -13.47 -4.55 -5.76
C VAL A 30 -12.66 -3.32 -6.21
N PRO A 31 -12.25 -3.20 -7.48
CA PRO A 31 -11.53 -2.03 -7.97
C PRO A 31 -12.38 -0.75 -7.96
N ILE A 32 -11.86 0.32 -7.35
CA ILE A 32 -12.39 1.68 -7.50
C ILE A 32 -11.75 2.30 -8.74
N ARG A 33 -12.55 2.79 -9.69
CA ARG A 33 -12.10 3.22 -11.03
C ARG A 33 -12.08 4.73 -11.23
N ASP A 34 -12.79 5.46 -10.39
CA ASP A 34 -13.06 6.90 -10.45
C ASP A 34 -12.29 7.69 -9.37
N ALA A 35 -11.28 7.07 -8.76
CA ALA A 35 -10.40 7.70 -7.77
C ALA A 35 -8.95 7.79 -8.30
N PRO A 36 -8.18 8.82 -7.89
CA PRO A 36 -6.75 8.87 -8.18
C PRO A 36 -6.00 7.65 -7.63
N PRO A 37 -4.97 7.15 -8.33
CA PRO A 37 -4.14 6.07 -7.81
C PRO A 37 -3.42 6.50 -6.54
N ALA A 38 -3.41 5.61 -5.54
CA ALA A 38 -2.59 5.79 -4.37
C ALA A 38 -1.10 5.66 -4.72
N ARG A 39 -0.27 6.44 -4.03
CA ARG A 39 1.18 6.46 -4.20
C ARG A 39 1.87 6.08 -2.90
N TRP A 40 2.86 5.21 -3.00
CA TRP A 40 3.74 4.88 -1.88
C TRP A 40 4.96 5.78 -1.91
N GLY A 41 5.36 6.26 -0.73
CA GLY A 41 6.57 7.05 -0.54
C GLY A 41 7.38 6.47 0.61
N LEU A 42 8.70 6.43 0.44
CA LEU A 42 9.61 6.21 1.54
C LEU A 42 9.77 7.53 2.28
N ILE A 43 9.56 7.51 3.60
CA ILE A 43 9.61 8.70 4.45
C ILE A 43 10.57 8.47 5.62
N TRP A 44 11.34 9.49 5.96
CA TRP A 44 12.23 9.50 7.12
C TRP A 44 12.33 10.91 7.69
N ARG A 45 12.75 11.02 8.96
CA ARG A 45 13.04 12.31 9.58
C ARG A 45 14.29 12.91 8.95
N THR A 46 14.31 14.21 8.66
CA THR A 46 15.44 14.89 8.02
C THR A 46 16.76 14.69 8.77
N GLY A 47 16.75 14.73 10.11
CA GLY A 47 17.94 14.49 10.93
C GLY A 47 18.46 13.04 10.92
N ASN A 48 17.71 12.11 10.34
CA ASN A 48 18.09 10.70 10.21
C ASN A 48 18.44 10.34 8.75
N GLU A 49 18.59 11.33 7.87
CA GLU A 49 19.03 11.07 6.51
C GLU A 49 20.52 10.66 6.50
N THR A 50 20.79 9.48 5.95
CA THR A 50 22.13 8.92 5.82
C THR A 50 22.35 8.41 4.40
N GLU A 51 23.60 8.19 4.00
CA GLU A 51 23.90 7.59 2.69
C GLU A 51 23.29 6.20 2.50
N LEU A 52 23.12 5.43 3.58
CA LEU A 52 22.43 4.15 3.52
C LEU A 52 20.95 4.32 3.19
N VAL A 53 20.26 5.27 3.84
CA VAL A 53 18.85 5.59 3.55
C VAL A 53 18.69 6.08 2.11
N ARG A 54 19.57 6.99 1.63
CA ARG A 54 19.55 7.45 0.24
C ARG A 54 19.77 6.31 -0.75
N SER A 55 20.70 5.40 -0.45
CA SER A 55 21.01 4.25 -1.31
C SER A 55 19.84 3.27 -1.39
N PHE A 56 19.22 2.96 -0.25
CA PHE A 56 17.99 2.16 -0.22
C PHE A 56 16.87 2.81 -1.01
N ALA A 57 16.65 4.12 -0.85
CA ALA A 57 15.59 4.84 -1.57
C ALA A 57 15.80 4.79 -3.10
N ARG A 58 17.04 4.93 -3.57
CA ARG A 58 17.37 4.77 -5.00
C ARG A 58 17.07 3.37 -5.51
N ALA A 59 17.47 2.33 -4.78
CA ALA A 59 17.20 0.95 -5.15
C ALA A 59 15.70 0.65 -5.21
N ALA A 60 14.94 1.11 -4.20
CA ALA A 60 13.49 0.95 -4.17
C ALA A 60 12.80 1.68 -5.33
N HIS A 61 13.22 2.91 -5.64
CA HIS A 61 12.69 3.67 -6.78
C HIS A 61 12.95 2.94 -8.10
N HIS A 62 14.17 2.41 -8.29
CA HIS A 62 14.52 1.64 -9.48
C HIS A 62 13.60 0.44 -9.68
N LEU A 63 13.35 -0.35 -8.62
CA LEU A 63 12.45 -1.50 -8.65
C LEU A 63 10.97 -1.13 -8.90
N SER A 64 10.54 0.07 -8.48
CA SER A 64 9.17 0.54 -8.68
C SER A 64 8.90 1.11 -10.08
N SER A 65 9.96 1.38 -10.86
CA SER A 65 9.87 2.00 -12.19
C SER A 65 9.83 0.99 -13.34
N VAL A 66 9.89 -0.31 -13.03
CA VAL A 66 9.91 -1.44 -13.97
C VAL A 66 8.58 -2.17 -13.97
#